data_AF-A0A2S8F9D0-F1
#
_entry.id   AF-A0A2S8F9D0-F1
#
_cell.length_a   1.000
_cell.length_b   1.000
_cell.length_c   1.000
_cell.angle_alpha   90.00
_cell.angle_beta   90.00
_cell.angle_gamma   90.00
#
_symmetry.space_group_name_H-M   'P 1'
#
loop_
_entity.id
_entity.type
_entity.pdbx_description
1 polymer ?
#
loop_
_entity_poly.entity_id
_entity_poly.type
_entity_poly.pdbx_seq_one_letter_code
_entity_poly.pdbx_strand_id
1 'polypeptide(L)'
;MRKISLRTALVCAFVIVCSAGATWLEYQFDVTIRQPSVDINDLGKSLAGWDSKSVDLDPETARFVGAGSYVSRVYFREGKTPVSVYAAVWADRSIVSDISPHPPTMCYPNAGWTLVNQKEVILDDSLPVVLLEFSRAGERIVTAHWYQLGDLQYTDRASGRLGLSTLWGKKEWPPMVKVLIQTQAASIEDAEGRLTTIASEVNAFTKAIH
;
A
#
# COMPACT_ATOMS: atom_id res chain seq x y z
N MET A 1 27.60 -9.21 52.76
CA MET A 1 26.35 -8.58 52.28
C MET A 1 26.55 -7.34 51.38
N ARG A 2 27.68 -7.16 50.67
CA ARG A 2 28.00 -5.92 49.92
C ARG A 2 28.02 -6.04 48.38
N LYS A 3 27.84 -7.25 47.83
CA LYS A 3 27.92 -7.54 46.38
C LYS A 3 26.56 -7.58 45.66
N ILE A 4 25.46 -7.67 46.40
CA ILE A 4 24.10 -7.68 45.83
C ILE A 4 23.69 -6.26 45.39
N SER A 5 24.17 -5.21 46.08
CA SER A 5 23.76 -3.82 45.81
C SER A 5 24.21 -3.25 44.46
N LEU A 6 25.44 -3.56 44.00
CA LEU A 6 25.94 -3.02 42.73
C LEU A 6 25.24 -3.66 41.53
N ARG A 7 24.97 -4.96 41.57
CA ARG A 7 24.26 -5.66 40.50
C ARG A 7 22.82 -5.17 40.38
N THR A 8 22.12 -5.03 41.50
CA THR A 8 20.77 -4.47 41.52
C THR A 8 20.76 -3.03 41.01
N ALA A 9 21.71 -2.19 41.43
CA ALA A 9 21.81 -0.81 40.94
C ALA A 9 22.04 -0.73 39.41
N LEU A 10 22.91 -1.58 38.86
CA LEU A 10 23.16 -1.64 37.42
C LEU A 10 21.94 -2.12 36.64
N VAL A 11 21.21 -3.12 37.15
CA VAL A 11 19.97 -3.59 36.52
C VAL A 11 18.89 -2.50 36.55
N CYS A 12 18.70 -1.83 37.69
CA CYS A 12 17.75 -0.72 37.78
C CYS A 12 18.11 0.44 36.84
N ALA A 13 19.40 0.81 36.78
CA ALA A 13 19.86 1.85 35.86
C ALA A 13 19.64 1.46 34.39
N PHE A 14 19.93 0.21 34.02
CA PHE A 14 19.67 -0.30 32.67
C PHE A 14 18.17 -0.26 32.32
N VAL A 15 17.31 -0.72 33.22
CA VAL A 15 15.85 -0.66 33.02
C VAL A 15 15.36 0.78 32.86
N ILE A 16 15.87 1.72 33.67
CA ILE A 16 15.53 3.15 33.55
C ILE A 16 15.97 3.70 32.20
N VAL A 17 17.21 3.43 31.77
CA VAL A 17 17.72 3.89 30.47
C VAL A 17 16.92 3.30 29.31
N CYS A 18 16.61 2.00 29.35
CA CYS A 18 15.78 1.36 28.34
C CYS A 18 14.35 1.93 28.31
N SER A 19 13.76 2.18 29.49
CA SER A 19 12.40 2.75 29.59
C SER A 19 12.37 4.20 29.09
N ALA A 20 13.33 5.02 29.49
CA ALA A 20 13.47 6.39 29.00
C ALA A 20 13.71 6.43 27.49
N GLY A 21 14.53 5.51 26.98
CA GLY A 21 14.75 5.33 25.55
C GLY A 21 13.48 4.93 24.80
N ALA A 22 12.69 3.99 25.34
CA ALA A 22 11.41 3.57 24.78
C ALA A 22 10.39 4.71 24.76
N THR A 23 10.22 5.44 25.86
CA THR A 23 9.30 6.60 25.93
C THR A 23 9.74 7.73 25.00
N TRP A 24 11.05 7.99 24.90
CA TRP A 24 11.56 8.98 23.95
C TRP A 24 11.28 8.57 22.50
N LEU A 25 11.45 7.28 22.16
CA LEU A 25 11.09 6.75 20.85
C LEU A 25 9.59 6.88 20.59
N GLU A 26 8.73 6.46 21.52
CA GLU A 26 7.26 6.61 21.39
C GLU A 26 6.85 8.07 21.13
N TYR A 27 7.49 9.04 21.79
CA TYR A 27 7.25 10.47 21.56
C TYR A 27 7.74 10.95 20.17
N GLN A 28 8.79 10.34 19.61
CA GLN A 28 9.19 10.60 18.23
C GLN A 28 8.19 10.06 17.21
N PHE A 29 7.42 9.03 17.57
CA PHE A 29 6.33 8.46 16.77
C PHE A 29 4.95 9.02 17.14
N ASP A 30 4.90 10.07 17.97
CA ASP A 30 3.71 10.90 18.17
C ASP A 30 3.56 11.89 17.01
N VAL A 31 2.99 11.37 15.93
CA VAL A 31 2.86 12.04 14.64
C VAL A 31 1.40 12.27 14.29
N THR A 32 1.13 13.37 13.61
CA THR A 32 -0.15 13.63 12.96
C THR A 32 -0.07 13.20 11.50
N ILE A 33 -1.16 12.68 10.95
CA ILE A 33 -1.24 12.37 9.51
C ILE A 33 -1.92 13.54 8.81
N ARG A 34 -1.26 14.08 7.77
CA ARG A 34 -1.84 15.12 6.93
C ARG A 34 -3.03 14.57 6.17
N GLN A 35 -4.09 15.36 6.06
CA GLN A 35 -5.22 15.02 5.21
C GLN A 35 -4.79 15.06 3.73
N PRO A 36 -5.38 14.24 2.86
CA PRO A 36 -5.03 14.23 1.45
C PRO A 36 -5.35 15.58 0.80
N SER A 37 -4.44 16.07 -0.03
CA SER A 37 -4.58 17.36 -0.75
C SER A 37 -5.59 17.31 -1.90
N VAL A 38 -5.85 16.11 -2.43
CA VAL A 38 -6.86 15.84 -3.46
C VAL A 38 -7.65 14.58 -3.10
N ASP A 39 -8.92 14.51 -3.52
CA ASP A 39 -9.73 13.31 -3.31
C ASP A 39 -9.33 12.23 -4.32
N ILE A 40 -9.12 11.00 -3.87
CA ILE A 40 -8.85 9.85 -4.75
C ILE A 40 -9.95 9.63 -5.80
N ASN A 41 -11.17 10.09 -5.52
CA ASN A 41 -12.29 10.05 -6.46
C ASN A 41 -12.11 10.99 -7.67
N ASP A 42 -11.21 11.98 -7.58
CA ASP A 42 -10.86 12.88 -8.68
C ASP A 42 -9.94 12.23 -9.72
N LEU A 43 -9.51 10.98 -9.50
CA LEU A 43 -8.78 10.19 -10.50
C LEU A 43 -9.52 10.27 -11.86
N GLY A 44 -8.77 10.35 -12.95
CA GLY A 44 -9.34 10.50 -14.29
C GLY A 44 -10.36 9.40 -14.64
N LYS A 45 -11.49 9.80 -15.21
CA LYS A 45 -12.48 8.85 -15.77
C LYS A 45 -11.98 8.16 -17.02
N SER A 46 -10.96 8.72 -17.67
CA SER A 46 -10.26 8.11 -18.78
C SER A 46 -8.75 8.11 -18.49
N LEU A 47 -8.08 6.96 -18.70
CA LEU A 47 -6.64 6.79 -18.47
C LEU A 47 -6.03 6.12 -19.70
N ALA A 48 -5.02 6.70 -20.33
CA ALA A 48 -4.33 6.11 -21.50
C ALA A 48 -5.27 5.57 -22.61
N GLY A 49 -6.37 6.28 -22.89
CA GLY A 49 -7.38 5.89 -23.88
C GLY A 49 -8.32 4.75 -23.44
N TRP A 50 -8.39 4.47 -22.13
CA TRP A 50 -9.39 3.61 -21.51
C TRP A 50 -10.45 4.44 -20.81
N ASP A 51 -11.72 4.13 -20.97
CA ASP A 51 -12.84 4.80 -20.28
C ASP A 51 -13.35 3.96 -19.11
N SER A 52 -13.76 4.61 -18.03
CA SER A 52 -14.15 3.91 -16.80
C SER A 52 -15.65 3.87 -16.53
N LYS A 53 -16.03 2.87 -15.73
CA LYS A 53 -17.27 2.84 -14.97
C LYS A 53 -16.94 2.58 -13.50
N SER A 54 -17.57 3.33 -12.59
CA SER A 54 -17.47 3.08 -11.16
C SER A 54 -18.09 1.73 -10.80
N VAL A 55 -17.48 1.08 -9.82
CA VAL A 55 -17.99 -0.14 -9.18
C VAL A 55 -18.10 0.15 -7.70
N ASP A 56 -19.31 0.07 -7.16
CA ASP A 56 -19.51 0.26 -5.73
C ASP A 56 -18.88 -0.90 -4.97
N LEU A 57 -18.12 -0.58 -3.91
CA LEU A 57 -17.76 -1.60 -2.93
C LEU A 57 -18.99 -1.91 -2.09
N ASP A 58 -19.16 -3.18 -1.72
CA ASP A 58 -20.17 -3.51 -0.73
C ASP A 58 -19.84 -2.77 0.59
N PRO A 59 -20.85 -2.29 1.33
CA PRO A 59 -20.62 -1.48 2.53
C PRO A 59 -19.81 -2.19 3.61
N GLU A 60 -19.87 -3.52 3.68
CA GLU A 60 -19.15 -4.30 4.69
C GLU A 60 -17.65 -4.38 4.38
N THR A 61 -17.29 -4.63 3.12
CA THR A 61 -15.91 -4.57 2.63
C THR A 61 -15.34 -3.17 2.78
N ALA A 62 -16.10 -2.13 2.40
CA ALA A 62 -15.64 -0.75 2.56
C ALA A 62 -15.33 -0.42 4.03
N ARG A 63 -16.20 -0.85 4.95
CA ARG A 63 -15.97 -0.72 6.41
C ARG A 63 -14.75 -1.50 6.87
N PHE A 64 -14.54 -2.72 6.38
CA PHE A 64 -13.42 -3.58 6.79
C PHE A 64 -12.07 -3.07 6.27
N VAL A 65 -12.03 -2.47 5.07
CA VAL A 65 -10.84 -1.81 4.53
C VAL A 65 -10.44 -0.61 5.40
N GLY A 66 -11.40 0.10 5.97
CA GLY A 66 -11.16 1.24 6.86
C GLY A 66 -10.50 2.44 6.18
N ALA A 67 -10.56 2.53 4.85
CA ALA A 67 -10.04 3.67 4.10
C ALA A 67 -10.91 4.90 4.32
N GLY A 68 -10.28 6.08 4.45
CA GLY A 68 -11.00 7.35 4.56
C GLY A 68 -11.66 7.74 3.24
N SER A 69 -11.02 7.42 2.12
CA SER A 69 -11.59 7.50 0.78
C SER A 69 -11.02 6.40 -0.11
N TYR A 70 -11.77 6.01 -1.13
CA TYR A 70 -11.34 5.04 -2.13
C TYR A 70 -11.99 5.31 -3.48
N VAL A 71 -11.37 4.82 -4.54
CA VAL A 71 -11.94 4.72 -5.88
C VAL A 71 -11.88 3.26 -6.32
N SER A 72 -12.98 2.79 -6.92
CA SER A 72 -13.08 1.46 -7.53
C SER A 72 -13.75 1.60 -8.88
N ARG A 73 -13.01 1.26 -9.94
CA ARG A 73 -13.45 1.47 -11.33
C ARG A 73 -12.98 0.33 -12.21
N VAL A 74 -13.77 0.04 -13.24
CA VAL A 74 -13.35 -0.80 -14.36
C VAL A 74 -13.14 0.07 -15.58
N TYR A 75 -11.95 0.00 -16.14
CA TYR A 75 -11.50 0.69 -17.34
C TYR A 75 -11.66 -0.24 -18.55
N PHE A 76 -12.25 0.29 -19.61
CA PHE A 76 -12.59 -0.41 -20.86
C PHE A 76 -11.92 0.25 -22.05
N ARG A 77 -11.48 -0.57 -23.00
CA ARG A 77 -10.98 -0.12 -24.31
C ARG A 77 -11.39 -1.13 -25.35
N GLU A 78 -11.80 -0.65 -26.53
CA GLU A 78 -12.28 -1.51 -27.62
C GLU A 78 -11.25 -2.60 -27.97
N GLY A 79 -11.72 -3.85 -28.07
CA GLY A 79 -10.89 -5.01 -28.40
C GLY A 79 -9.88 -5.42 -27.32
N LYS A 80 -9.97 -4.89 -26.09
CA LYS A 80 -9.06 -5.22 -24.98
C LYS A 80 -9.81 -5.71 -23.75
N THR A 81 -9.16 -6.60 -22.99
CA THR A 81 -9.69 -7.08 -21.71
C THR A 81 -9.77 -5.93 -20.70
N PRO A 82 -10.90 -5.76 -19.98
CA PRO A 82 -11.07 -4.70 -18.99
C PRO A 82 -10.03 -4.75 -17.86
N VAL A 83 -9.79 -3.61 -17.25
CA VAL A 83 -8.86 -3.45 -16.13
C VAL A 83 -9.58 -2.84 -14.95
N SER A 84 -9.60 -3.55 -13.83
CA SER A 84 -10.12 -3.03 -12.56
C SER A 84 -9.02 -2.23 -11.87
N VAL A 85 -9.33 -1.05 -11.39
CA VAL A 85 -8.46 -0.20 -10.59
C VAL A 85 -9.15 0.04 -9.26
N TYR A 86 -8.45 -0.29 -8.19
CA TYR A 86 -8.82 0.02 -6.83
C TYR A 86 -7.69 0.82 -6.20
N ALA A 87 -7.98 2.02 -5.70
CA ALA A 87 -7.04 2.79 -4.91
C ALA A 87 -7.72 3.33 -3.66
N ALA A 88 -7.01 3.30 -2.54
CA ALA A 88 -7.55 3.65 -1.24
C ALA A 88 -6.55 4.51 -0.46
N VAL A 89 -7.09 5.45 0.32
CA VAL A 89 -6.33 6.44 1.07
C VAL A 89 -6.66 6.33 2.55
N TRP A 90 -5.62 6.29 3.39
CA TRP A 90 -5.74 6.30 4.85
C TRP A 90 -5.02 7.52 5.42
N ALA A 91 -5.75 8.29 6.22
CA ALA A 91 -5.22 9.40 7.03
C ALA A 91 -5.35 9.11 8.54
N ASP A 92 -5.60 7.85 8.92
CA ASP A 92 -5.64 7.41 10.32
C ASP A 92 -4.25 6.92 10.77
N ARG A 93 -3.77 7.45 11.90
CA ARG A 93 -2.45 7.14 12.46
C ARG A 93 -2.25 5.64 12.71
N SER A 94 -3.25 4.95 13.25
CA SER A 94 -3.14 3.53 13.59
C SER A 94 -2.90 2.68 12.33
N ILE A 95 -3.55 3.02 11.22
CA ILE A 95 -3.43 2.29 9.95
C ILE A 95 -2.14 2.69 9.22
N VAL A 96 -1.80 3.97 9.18
CA VAL A 96 -0.55 4.44 8.57
C VAL A 96 0.67 3.83 9.27
N SER A 97 0.60 3.64 10.59
CA SER A 97 1.67 3.00 11.36
C SER A 97 1.86 1.50 11.11
N ASP A 98 0.83 0.80 10.63
CA ASP A 98 0.94 -0.62 10.24
C ASP A 98 1.52 -0.82 8.84
N ILE A 99 1.76 0.29 8.11
CA ILE A 99 2.50 0.43 6.85
C ILE A 99 2.05 -0.44 5.66
N SER A 100 1.09 -1.35 5.79
CA SER A 100 0.67 -2.18 4.66
C SER A 100 -0.71 -2.81 4.89
N PRO A 101 -1.79 -2.15 4.46
CA PRO A 101 -3.11 -2.77 4.42
C PRO A 101 -3.06 -4.03 3.54
N HIS A 102 -3.44 -5.19 4.08
CA HIS A 102 -3.23 -6.55 3.53
C HIS A 102 -2.89 -6.65 2.02
N PRO A 103 -1.71 -7.17 1.63
CA PRO A 103 -1.34 -7.31 0.22
C PRO A 103 -2.20 -8.33 -0.52
N PRO A 104 -2.22 -8.33 -1.87
CA PRO A 104 -2.97 -9.31 -2.66
C PRO A 104 -2.60 -10.76 -2.32
N THR A 105 -1.35 -11.00 -1.93
CA THR A 105 -0.87 -12.31 -1.45
C THR A 105 -1.57 -12.80 -0.18
N MET A 106 -2.35 -11.96 0.51
CA MET A 106 -3.20 -12.35 1.64
C MET A 106 -4.67 -12.46 1.21
N CYS A 107 -5.20 -11.45 0.51
CA CYS A 107 -6.63 -11.39 0.19
C CYS A 107 -7.06 -12.43 -0.85
N TYR A 108 -6.24 -12.66 -1.88
CA TYR A 108 -6.60 -13.56 -2.98
C TYR A 108 -6.59 -15.03 -2.54
N PRO A 109 -5.59 -15.53 -1.79
CA PRO A 109 -5.63 -16.87 -1.21
C PRO A 109 -6.85 -17.11 -0.30
N ASN A 110 -7.21 -16.13 0.53
CA ASN A 110 -8.41 -16.22 1.36
C ASN A 110 -9.70 -16.29 0.52
N ALA A 111 -9.69 -15.77 -0.71
CA ALA A 111 -10.78 -15.88 -1.69
C ALA A 111 -10.65 -17.11 -2.63
N GLY A 112 -9.76 -18.05 -2.30
CA GLY A 112 -9.58 -19.33 -3.02
C GLY A 112 -8.67 -19.26 -4.24
N TRP A 113 -7.95 -18.16 -4.46
CA TRP A 113 -6.98 -18.05 -5.54
C TRP A 113 -5.61 -18.59 -5.14
N THR A 114 -4.92 -19.25 -6.07
CA THR A 114 -3.54 -19.72 -5.86
C THR A 114 -2.57 -18.81 -6.58
N LEU A 115 -1.58 -18.26 -5.86
CA LEU A 115 -0.47 -17.53 -6.46
C LEU A 115 0.37 -18.49 -7.31
N VAL A 116 0.55 -18.18 -8.59
CA VAL A 116 1.28 -19.02 -9.55
C VAL A 116 2.62 -18.41 -9.94
N ASN A 117 2.68 -17.09 -10.09
CA ASN A 117 3.88 -16.38 -10.49
C ASN A 117 3.91 -14.98 -9.89
N GLN A 118 5.11 -14.40 -9.79
CA GLN A 118 5.33 -13.04 -9.33
C GLN A 118 6.50 -12.41 -10.10
N LYS A 119 6.38 -11.13 -10.43
CA LYS A 119 7.43 -10.32 -11.04
C LYS A 119 7.41 -8.92 -10.45
N GLU A 120 8.56 -8.37 -10.10
CA GLU A 120 8.68 -6.95 -9.77
C GLU A 120 9.15 -6.18 -11.01
N VAL A 121 8.58 -5.00 -11.23
CA VAL A 121 8.96 -4.07 -12.29
C VAL A 121 9.14 -2.68 -11.70
N ILE A 122 10.07 -1.91 -12.26
CA ILE A 122 10.24 -0.50 -11.93
C ILE A 122 9.62 0.34 -13.05
N LEU A 123 8.65 1.17 -12.72
CA LEU A 123 8.00 2.11 -13.65
C LEU A 123 8.52 3.53 -13.42
N ASP A 124 8.57 4.32 -14.50
CA ASP A 124 8.98 5.74 -14.47
C ASP A 124 10.26 5.98 -13.64
N ASP A 125 11.25 5.10 -13.83
CA ASP A 125 12.57 5.06 -13.18
C ASP A 125 12.60 4.92 -11.65
N SER A 126 11.45 4.82 -10.98
CA SER A 126 11.41 4.95 -9.51
C SER A 126 10.27 4.22 -8.80
N LEU A 127 9.16 3.91 -9.47
CA LEU A 127 8.02 3.25 -8.84
C LEU A 127 8.19 1.73 -8.86
N PRO A 128 8.40 1.06 -7.71
CA PRO A 128 8.34 -0.38 -7.65
C PRO A 128 6.87 -0.84 -7.74
N VAL A 129 6.59 -1.76 -8.66
CA VAL A 129 5.29 -2.41 -8.81
C VAL A 129 5.48 -3.92 -8.81
N VAL A 130 4.70 -4.61 -7.99
CA VAL A 130 4.69 -6.08 -7.99
C VAL A 130 3.50 -6.56 -8.82
N LEU A 131 3.82 -7.37 -9.84
CA LEU A 131 2.89 -8.12 -10.64
C LEU A 131 2.71 -9.51 -10.04
N LEU A 132 1.47 -9.94 -9.82
CA LEU A 132 1.14 -11.25 -9.25
C LEU A 132 0.15 -11.96 -10.15
N GLU A 133 0.45 -13.21 -10.46
CA GLU A 133 -0.40 -14.07 -11.25
C GLU A 133 -1.13 -15.05 -10.35
N PHE A 134 -2.45 -15.06 -10.44
CA PHE A 134 -3.29 -15.95 -9.66
C PHE A 134 -4.11 -16.87 -10.56
N SER A 135 -4.39 -18.07 -10.07
CA SER A 135 -5.30 -19.01 -10.73
C SER A 135 -6.36 -19.56 -9.78
N ARG A 136 -7.56 -19.82 -10.31
CA ARG A 136 -8.67 -20.44 -9.57
C ARG A 136 -9.62 -21.10 -10.55
N ALA A 137 -9.84 -22.41 -10.41
CA ALA A 137 -10.83 -23.17 -11.20
C ALA A 137 -10.77 -22.92 -12.72
N GLY A 138 -9.57 -22.83 -13.30
CA GLY A 138 -9.37 -22.56 -14.73
C GLY A 138 -9.35 -21.08 -15.13
N GLU A 139 -9.70 -20.17 -14.22
CA GLU A 139 -9.53 -18.73 -14.39
C GLU A 139 -8.10 -18.31 -14.03
N ARG A 140 -7.60 -17.29 -14.72
CA ARG A 140 -6.33 -16.63 -14.41
C ARG A 140 -6.50 -15.12 -14.41
N ILE A 141 -5.87 -14.47 -13.44
CA ILE A 141 -5.82 -13.02 -13.32
C ILE A 141 -4.39 -12.59 -13.02
N VAL A 142 -4.08 -11.35 -13.40
CA VAL A 142 -2.84 -10.70 -13.01
C VAL A 142 -3.18 -9.40 -12.31
N THR A 143 -2.53 -9.17 -11.18
CA THR A 143 -2.63 -7.92 -10.42
C THR A 143 -1.34 -7.15 -10.49
N ALA A 144 -1.40 -5.82 -10.43
CA ALA A 144 -0.29 -4.93 -10.17
C ALA A 144 -0.58 -4.14 -8.90
N HIS A 145 0.34 -4.09 -7.94
CA HIS A 145 0.13 -3.31 -6.72
C HIS A 145 1.38 -2.62 -6.21
N TRP A 146 1.16 -1.53 -5.47
CA TRP A 146 2.16 -0.85 -4.67
C TRP A 146 1.47 -0.06 -3.54
N TYR A 147 2.30 0.45 -2.64
CA TYR A 147 1.93 1.36 -1.57
C TYR A 147 2.76 2.64 -1.69
N GLN A 148 2.19 3.73 -1.20
CA GLN A 148 2.83 5.04 -1.16
C GLN A 148 2.57 5.69 0.18
N LEU A 149 3.59 6.34 0.72
CA LEU A 149 3.53 7.17 1.92
C LEU A 149 4.37 8.43 1.65
N GLY A 150 3.76 9.41 1.00
CA GLY A 150 4.49 10.55 0.44
C GLY A 150 5.37 10.11 -0.72
N ASP A 151 6.65 10.48 -0.69
CA ASP A 151 7.62 10.07 -1.71
C ASP A 151 8.12 8.63 -1.52
N LEU A 152 7.84 8.02 -0.35
CA LEU A 152 8.19 6.63 -0.11
C LEU A 152 7.20 5.71 -0.84
N GLN A 153 7.69 4.95 -1.82
CA GLN A 153 6.93 3.94 -2.57
C GLN A 153 7.54 2.55 -2.33
N TYR A 154 6.70 1.53 -2.14
CA TYR A 154 7.12 0.18 -1.78
C TYR A 154 6.03 -0.86 -2.11
N THR A 155 6.40 -2.14 -2.14
CA THR A 155 5.52 -3.23 -2.60
C THR A 155 5.18 -4.25 -1.52
N ASP A 156 5.94 -4.25 -0.42
CA ASP A 156 5.79 -5.17 0.71
C ASP A 156 6.05 -4.48 2.07
N ARG A 157 5.62 -5.16 3.13
CA ARG A 157 5.72 -4.65 4.50
C ARG A 157 7.17 -4.43 4.95
N ALA A 158 8.10 -5.32 4.61
CA ALA A 158 9.49 -5.17 5.04
C ALA A 158 10.14 -3.93 4.41
N SER A 159 9.96 -3.73 3.11
CA SER A 159 10.43 -2.53 2.39
C SER A 159 9.79 -1.25 2.94
N GLY A 160 8.49 -1.28 3.25
CA GLY A 160 7.80 -0.18 3.91
C GLY A 160 8.40 0.16 5.29
N ARG A 161 8.70 -0.85 6.14
CA ARG A 161 9.29 -0.63 7.48
C ARG A 161 10.67 0.03 7.37
N LEU A 162 11.49 -0.44 6.43
CA LEU A 162 12.82 0.11 6.19
C LEU A 162 12.72 1.56 5.70
N GLY A 163 11.78 1.82 4.80
CA GLY A 163 11.51 3.14 4.24
C GLY A 163 11.00 4.17 5.25
N LEU A 164 10.32 3.74 6.34
CA LEU A 164 9.86 4.66 7.40
C LEU A 164 10.99 5.48 8.04
N SER A 165 12.24 5.03 7.95
CA SER A 165 13.39 5.81 8.40
C SER A 165 13.47 7.19 7.73
N THR A 166 12.97 7.34 6.50
CA THR A 166 12.86 8.63 5.79
C THR A 166 11.89 9.62 6.43
N LEU A 167 11.03 9.15 7.34
CA LEU A 167 10.05 9.94 8.08
C LEU A 167 10.44 10.17 9.54
N TRP A 168 11.56 9.63 10.01
CA TRP A 168 12.01 9.80 11.39
C TRP A 168 12.24 11.28 11.74
N GLY A 169 11.74 11.68 12.90
CA GLY A 169 11.80 13.06 13.38
C GLY A 169 10.78 14.01 12.75
N LYS A 170 10.04 13.59 11.72
CA LYS A 170 8.93 14.38 11.17
C LYS A 170 7.72 14.27 12.11
N LYS A 171 7.13 15.41 12.44
CA LYS A 171 5.91 15.50 13.28
C LYS A 171 4.62 15.31 12.49
N GLU A 172 4.67 15.54 11.18
CA GLU A 172 3.56 15.31 10.27
C GLU A 172 3.96 14.31 9.19
N TRP A 173 3.15 13.28 8.98
CA TRP A 173 3.36 12.26 7.96
C TRP A 173 2.33 12.41 6.84
N PRO A 174 2.68 12.02 5.60
CA PRO A 174 1.73 12.00 4.50
C PRO A 174 0.66 10.92 4.72
N PRO A 175 -0.51 11.02 4.06
CA PRO A 175 -1.47 9.93 4.03
C PRO A 175 -0.87 8.72 3.30
N MET A 176 -1.37 7.53 3.63
CA MET A 176 -1.01 6.31 2.92
C MET A 176 -1.94 6.08 1.75
N VAL A 177 -1.38 5.69 0.61
CA VAL A 177 -2.13 5.24 -0.56
C VAL A 177 -1.77 3.80 -0.85
N LYS A 178 -2.77 2.97 -1.12
CA LYS A 178 -2.60 1.64 -1.70
C LYS A 178 -3.23 1.66 -3.08
N VAL A 179 -2.52 1.10 -4.05
CA VAL A 179 -3.06 0.89 -5.39
C VAL A 179 -3.02 -0.60 -5.72
N LEU A 180 -4.14 -1.08 -6.25
CA LEU A 180 -4.33 -2.43 -6.77
C LEU A 180 -5.01 -2.34 -8.14
N ILE A 181 -4.35 -2.85 -9.15
CA ILE A 181 -4.87 -2.94 -10.51
C ILE A 181 -4.99 -4.43 -10.84
N GLN A 182 -6.06 -4.84 -11.52
CA GLN A 182 -6.31 -6.23 -11.85
C GLN A 182 -6.85 -6.36 -13.27
N THR A 183 -6.48 -7.43 -13.95
CA THR A 183 -7.08 -7.81 -15.22
C THR A 183 -7.05 -9.33 -15.41
N GLN A 184 -7.93 -9.85 -16.26
CA GLN A 184 -7.86 -11.25 -16.68
C GLN A 184 -6.77 -11.40 -17.75
N ALA A 185 -5.91 -12.40 -17.59
CA ALA A 185 -4.83 -12.71 -18.52
C ALA A 185 -4.30 -14.12 -18.26
N ALA A 186 -3.71 -14.76 -19.28
CA ALA A 186 -3.15 -16.09 -19.12
C ALA A 186 -1.80 -16.08 -18.37
N SER A 187 -1.04 -14.99 -18.48
CA SER A 187 0.21 -14.80 -17.72
C SER A 187 0.52 -13.32 -17.45
N ILE A 188 1.54 -13.07 -16.63
CA ILE A 188 2.10 -11.72 -16.41
C ILE A 188 2.49 -11.07 -17.74
N GLU A 189 3.15 -11.80 -18.64
CA GLU A 189 3.62 -11.27 -19.93
C GLU A 189 2.47 -10.72 -20.79
N ASP A 190 1.31 -11.39 -20.78
CA ASP A 190 0.11 -10.95 -21.50
C ASP A 190 -0.57 -9.71 -20.88
N ALA A 191 -0.38 -9.51 -19.57
CA ALA A 191 -1.02 -8.43 -18.82
C ALA A 191 -0.13 -7.19 -18.66
N GLU A 192 1.19 -7.38 -18.61
CA GLU A 192 2.16 -6.40 -18.13
C GLU A 192 2.00 -5.05 -18.81
N GLY A 193 2.09 -4.98 -20.14
CA GLY A 193 2.01 -3.71 -20.86
C GLY A 193 0.72 -2.93 -20.60
N ARG A 194 -0.41 -3.63 -20.38
CA ARG A 194 -1.69 -2.98 -20.06
C ARG A 194 -1.73 -2.50 -18.61
N LEU A 195 -1.26 -3.32 -17.68
CA LEU A 195 -1.24 -2.99 -16.25
C LEU A 195 -0.27 -1.85 -15.97
N THR A 196 0.93 -1.87 -16.56
CA THR A 196 1.94 -0.83 -16.35
C THR A 196 1.54 0.51 -16.97
N THR A 197 0.88 0.50 -18.15
CA THR A 197 0.33 1.72 -18.75
C THR A 197 -0.68 2.40 -17.83
N ILE A 198 -1.62 1.65 -17.24
CA ILE A 198 -2.59 2.23 -16.29
C ILE A 198 -1.91 2.59 -14.96
N ALA A 199 -0.93 1.80 -14.51
CA ALA A 199 -0.19 2.08 -13.28
C ALA A 199 0.56 3.41 -13.35
N SER A 200 1.22 3.74 -14.47
CA SER A 200 1.90 5.04 -14.64
C SER A 200 0.93 6.22 -14.53
N GLU A 201 -0.25 6.13 -15.16
CA GLU A 201 -1.28 7.19 -15.07
C GLU A 201 -1.84 7.33 -13.64
N VAL A 202 -2.11 6.21 -12.97
CA VAL A 202 -2.58 6.22 -11.57
C VAL A 202 -1.49 6.77 -10.65
N ASN A 203 -0.23 6.39 -10.84
CA ASN A 203 0.91 6.90 -10.06
C ASN A 203 1.10 8.41 -10.23
N ALA A 204 0.99 8.91 -11.47
CA ALA A 204 1.07 10.34 -11.74
C ALA A 204 0.02 11.13 -10.94
N PHE A 205 -1.20 10.58 -10.81
CA PHE A 205 -2.25 11.15 -9.98
C PHE A 205 -1.98 10.98 -8.47
N THR A 206 -1.60 9.79 -8.00
CA THR A 206 -1.45 9.53 -6.56
C THR A 206 -0.31 10.30 -5.92
N LYS A 207 0.68 10.76 -6.69
CA LYS A 207 1.71 11.70 -6.22
C LYS A 207 1.15 13.06 -5.80
N ALA A 208 -0.03 13.46 -6.26
CA ALA A 208 -0.67 14.73 -5.89
C ALA A 208 -1.49 14.65 -4.59
N ILE A 209 -1.59 13.47 -3.96
CA ILE A 209 -2.37 13.23 -2.73
C ILE A 209 -1.66 13.73 -1.47
N HIS A 210 -0.32 13.94 -1.51
CA HIS A 210 0.50 14.25 -0.34
C HIS A 210 1.25 15.58 -0.39
#